data_AF-A0A660N0J6-F1
#
_entry.id   AF-A0A660N0J6-F1
#
_cell.length_a   1.000
_cell.length_b   1.000
_cell.length_c   1.000
_cell.angle_alpha   90.00
_cell.angle_beta   90.00
_cell.angle_gamma   90.00
#
_symmetry.space_group_name_H-M   'P 1'
#
loop_
_entity.id
_entity.type
_entity.pdbx_description
1 polymer ?
#
loop_
_entity_poly.entity_id
_entity_poly.type
_entity_poly.pdbx_seq_one_letter_code
_entity_poly.pdbx_strand_id
1 'polypeptide(L)'
;KSGGSDRDSILADAMEALFAAISFDSDFAAAEETVRRLFAPRIRTLDMTTQAKDAKTRLQEALQAQHLPLPKYRIEKQTGEGNEALFDVSCDLGELGKITYAQGRSRRAAEQECAAEALAWFEQHHAKGKKK
;
A
#
# COMPACT_ATOMS: atom_id res chain seq x y z
N LYS A 1 -25.82 -0.41 16.25
CA LYS A 1 -24.71 0.56 16.44
C LYS A 1 -23.63 0.21 15.41
N SER A 2 -23.29 1.10 14.48
CA SER A 2 -22.57 0.78 13.23
C SER A 2 -21.04 0.75 13.32
N GLY A 3 -20.42 0.92 14.50
CA GLY A 3 -18.97 0.78 14.69
C GLY A 3 -18.12 1.74 13.84
N GLY A 4 -18.69 2.83 13.32
CA GLY A 4 -18.01 3.74 12.41
C GLY A 4 -16.83 4.49 13.04
N SER A 5 -16.87 4.69 14.37
CA SER A 5 -15.78 5.27 15.15
C SER A 5 -14.53 4.39 15.22
N ASP A 6 -14.66 3.09 14.91
CA ASP A 6 -13.58 2.11 15.05
C ASP A 6 -12.94 1.77 13.68
N ARG A 7 -13.40 2.41 12.60
CA ARG A 7 -12.88 2.19 11.24
C ARG A 7 -11.91 3.30 10.88
N ASP A 8 -10.63 2.94 10.77
CA ASP A 8 -9.55 3.87 10.38
C ASP A 8 -9.87 4.70 9.13
N SER A 9 -10.51 4.09 8.12
CA SER A 9 -10.89 4.79 6.89
C SER A 9 -11.92 5.91 7.14
N ILE A 10 -12.91 5.68 8.01
CA ILE A 10 -13.94 6.69 8.32
C ILE A 10 -13.33 7.83 9.13
N LEU A 11 -12.42 7.51 10.06
CA LEU A 11 -11.71 8.53 10.83
C LEU A 11 -10.79 9.37 9.93
N ALA A 12 -10.12 8.73 8.95
CA ALA A 12 -9.32 9.42 7.95
C ALA A 12 -10.18 10.35 7.08
N ASP A 13 -11.28 9.86 6.52
CA ASP A 13 -12.21 10.65 5.70
C ASP A 13 -12.76 11.86 6.48
N ALA A 14 -13.10 11.67 7.76
CA ALA A 14 -13.58 12.75 8.61
C ALA A 14 -12.49 13.81 8.87
N MET A 15 -11.24 13.40 9.06
CA MET A 15 -10.11 14.31 9.23
C MET A 15 -9.82 15.09 7.93
N GLU A 16 -9.88 14.43 6.77
CA GLU A 16 -9.75 15.08 5.46
C GLU A 16 -10.85 16.13 5.24
N ALA A 17 -12.10 15.80 5.60
CA ALA A 17 -13.21 16.73 5.53
C ALA A 17 -12.99 17.98 6.40
N LEU A 18 -12.38 17.84 7.59
CA LEU A 18 -12.03 18.97 8.44
C LEU A 18 -10.97 19.87 7.78
N PHE A 19 -9.95 19.30 7.14
CA PHE A 19 -8.95 20.10 6.43
C PHE A 19 -9.54 20.83 5.23
N ALA A 20 -10.45 20.17 4.49
CA ALA A 20 -11.19 20.82 3.42
C ALA A 20 -12.04 21.98 3.94
N ALA A 21 -12.75 21.79 5.06
CA ALA A 21 -13.56 22.84 5.67
C ALA A 21 -12.72 24.08 6.05
N ILE A 22 -11.53 23.87 6.64
CA ILE A 22 -10.59 24.97 6.94
C ILE A 22 -10.18 25.69 5.65
N SER A 23 -9.90 24.95 4.57
CA SER A 23 -9.53 25.54 3.29
C SER A 23 -10.67 26.34 2.65
N PHE A 24 -11.93 25.95 2.87
CA PHE A 24 -13.10 26.65 2.35
C PHE A 24 -13.48 27.87 3.19
N ASP A 25 -13.29 27.80 4.51
CA ASP A 25 -13.64 28.88 5.46
C ASP A 25 -12.55 29.97 5.55
N SER A 26 -11.30 29.60 5.27
CA SER A 26 -10.15 30.51 5.21
C SER A 26 -9.50 30.46 3.82
N ASP A 27 -8.38 29.76 3.67
CA ASP A 27 -7.70 29.53 2.40
C ASP A 27 -6.83 28.25 2.47
N PHE A 28 -6.22 27.90 1.33
CA PHE A 28 -5.35 26.73 1.26
C PHE A 28 -4.12 26.82 2.18
N ALA A 29 -3.56 28.02 2.36
CA ALA A 29 -2.36 28.21 3.18
C ALA A 29 -2.65 27.93 4.67
N ALA A 30 -3.81 28.36 5.17
CA ALA A 30 -4.28 28.07 6.52
C ALA A 30 -4.52 26.56 6.74
N ALA A 31 -5.05 25.86 5.73
CA ALA A 31 -5.21 24.41 5.76
C ALA A 31 -3.84 23.71 5.78
N GLU A 32 -2.89 24.12 4.93
CA GLU A 32 -1.53 23.59 4.90
C GLU A 32 -0.82 23.80 6.24
N GLU A 33 -0.89 25.01 6.82
CA GLU A 33 -0.29 25.31 8.12
C GLU A 33 -0.86 24.41 9.22
N THR A 34 -2.18 24.18 9.20
CA THR A 34 -2.84 23.29 10.15
C THR A 34 -2.32 21.86 10.02
N VAL A 35 -2.23 21.33 8.79
CA VAL A 35 -1.67 19.99 8.54
C VAL A 35 -0.22 19.92 9.02
N ARG A 36 0.62 20.90 8.67
CA ARG A 36 2.03 20.95 9.11
C ARG A 36 2.14 20.96 10.63
N ARG A 37 1.35 21.78 11.32
CA ARG A 37 1.34 21.88 12.78
C ARG A 37 0.97 20.55 13.44
N LEU A 38 0.01 19.80 12.87
CA LEU A 38 -0.45 18.52 13.42
C LEU A 38 0.49 17.35 13.10
N PHE A 39 1.10 17.32 11.91
CA PHE A 39 1.87 16.17 11.44
C PHE A 39 3.39 16.33 11.59
N ALA A 40 3.94 17.54 11.53
CA ALA A 40 5.39 17.74 11.59
C ALA A 40 6.07 17.16 12.85
N PRO A 41 5.50 17.29 14.07
CA PRO A 41 6.09 16.67 15.26
C PRO A 41 6.10 15.14 15.17
N ARG A 42 5.02 14.54 14.65
CA ARG A 42 4.89 13.08 14.50
C ARG A 42 5.88 12.54 13.48
N ILE A 43 6.03 13.22 12.35
CA ILE A 43 6.98 12.85 11.30
C ILE A 43 8.42 12.90 11.84
N ARG A 44 8.76 13.93 12.63
CA ARG A 44 10.10 14.04 13.25
C ARG A 44 10.43 12.89 14.20
N THR A 45 9.42 12.25 14.79
CA THR A 45 9.58 11.10 15.68
C THR A 45 9.51 9.75 14.98
N LEU A 46 9.24 9.72 13.67
CA LEU A 46 9.22 8.46 12.92
C LEU A 46 10.64 7.95 12.71
N ASP A 47 10.86 6.70 13.10
CA ASP A 47 12.07 5.96 12.74
C ASP A 47 11.93 5.44 11.31
N MET A 48 12.62 6.09 10.37
CA MET A 48 12.66 5.71 8.95
C MET A 48 13.21 4.29 8.71
N THR A 49 13.88 3.68 9.69
CA THR A 49 14.39 2.31 9.58
C THR A 49 13.30 1.25 9.80
N THR A 50 12.20 1.60 10.50
CA THR A 50 11.08 0.67 10.78
C THR A 50 9.94 0.75 9.76
N GLN A 51 9.85 1.85 9.00
CA GLN A 51 8.98 1.94 7.82
C GLN A 51 9.66 1.25 6.63
N ALA A 52 9.74 -0.08 6.69
CA ALA A 52 9.95 -0.87 5.49
C ALA A 52 8.89 -0.44 4.47
N LYS A 53 9.32 0.16 3.35
CA LYS A 53 8.45 0.45 2.20
C LYS A 53 7.58 -0.79 1.95
N ASP A 54 6.29 -0.58 1.70
CA ASP A 54 5.37 -1.68 1.47
C ASP A 54 5.86 -2.54 0.29
N ALA A 55 5.59 -3.85 0.36
CA ALA A 55 6.18 -4.82 -0.55
C ALA A 55 5.82 -4.53 -2.02
N LYS A 56 4.64 -3.97 -2.27
CA LYS A 56 4.21 -3.54 -3.60
C LYS A 56 5.08 -2.42 -4.15
N THR A 57 5.34 -1.37 -3.37
CA THR A 57 6.24 -0.29 -3.77
C THR A 57 7.66 -0.81 -4.04
N ARG A 58 8.19 -1.65 -3.15
CA ARG A 58 9.53 -2.25 -3.32
C ARG A 58 9.64 -3.10 -4.58
N LEU A 59 8.61 -3.91 -4.86
CA LEU A 59 8.55 -4.73 -6.08
C LEU A 59 8.52 -3.87 -7.34
N GLN A 60 7.70 -2.81 -7.35
CA GLN A 60 7.63 -1.89 -8.49
C GLN A 60 8.98 -1.21 -8.76
N GLU A 61 9.63 -0.69 -7.71
CA GLU A 61 10.96 -0.08 -7.83
C GLU A 61 12.00 -1.09 -8.34
N ALA A 62 11.97 -2.33 -7.84
CA ALA A 62 12.91 -3.37 -8.22
C ALA A 62 12.76 -3.80 -9.70
N LEU A 63 11.53 -3.89 -10.20
CA LEU A 63 11.24 -4.21 -11.60
C LEU A 63 11.60 -3.04 -12.52
N GLN A 64 11.24 -1.81 -12.15
CA GLN A 64 11.56 -0.61 -12.92
C GLN A 64 13.07 -0.39 -13.02
N ALA A 65 13.82 -0.65 -11.95
CA ALA A 65 15.28 -0.57 -11.94
C ALA A 65 15.95 -1.54 -12.94
N GLN A 66 15.25 -2.60 -13.37
CA GLN A 66 15.69 -3.54 -14.39
C GLN A 66 15.00 -3.35 -15.74
N HIS A 67 14.27 -2.24 -15.93
CA HIS A 67 13.48 -1.96 -17.13
C HIS A 67 12.43 -3.04 -17.45
N LEU A 68 11.93 -3.74 -16.44
CA LEU A 68 10.90 -4.76 -16.59
C LEU A 68 9.49 -4.16 -16.44
N PRO A 69 8.46 -4.79 -17.03
CA PRO A 69 7.08 -4.37 -16.83
C PRO A 69 6.64 -4.40 -15.36
N LEU A 70 5.70 -3.51 -15.02
CA LEU A 70 5.08 -3.48 -13.69
C LEU A 70 4.21 -4.72 -13.44
N PRO A 71 4.09 -5.16 -12.18
CA PRO A 71 3.31 -6.34 -11.82
C PRO A 71 1.81 -6.10 -12.01
N LYS A 72 1.07 -7.11 -12.48
CA LYS A 72 -0.38 -7.07 -12.65
C LYS A 72 -1.05 -7.87 -11.54
N TYR A 73 -1.99 -7.24 -10.85
CA TYR A 73 -2.77 -7.91 -9.79
C TYR A 73 -4.17 -8.27 -10.29
N ARG A 74 -4.67 -9.45 -9.92
CA ARG A 74 -6.04 -9.89 -10.21
C ARG A 74 -6.66 -10.53 -8.98
N ILE A 75 -7.92 -10.21 -8.71
CA ILE A 75 -8.72 -10.97 -7.74
C ILE A 75 -9.21 -12.23 -8.46
N GLU A 76 -8.72 -13.38 -8.03
CA GLU A 76 -9.12 -14.68 -8.58
C GLU A 76 -10.43 -15.14 -7.96
N LYS A 77 -10.62 -14.85 -6.66
CA LYS A 77 -11.83 -15.23 -5.94
C LYS A 77 -12.08 -14.30 -4.77
N GLN A 78 -13.34 -14.09 -4.47
CA GLN A 78 -13.79 -13.47 -3.23
C GLN A 78 -14.78 -14.42 -2.57
N THR A 79 -14.57 -14.74 -1.29
CA THR A 79 -15.45 -15.59 -0.50
C THR A 79 -15.84 -14.90 0.80
N GLY A 80 -17.03 -15.19 1.32
CA GLY A 80 -17.54 -14.52 2.53
C GLY A 80 -18.03 -13.09 2.26
N GLU A 81 -18.62 -12.48 3.28
CA GLU A 81 -19.19 -11.14 3.21
C GLU A 81 -18.82 -10.30 4.44
N GLY A 82 -18.84 -8.98 4.27
CA GLY A 82 -18.52 -8.04 5.36
C GLY A 82 -17.15 -8.29 5.96
N ASN A 83 -17.11 -8.52 7.28
CA ASN A 83 -15.88 -8.71 8.04
C ASN A 83 -15.24 -10.11 7.87
N GLU A 84 -15.96 -11.05 7.26
CA GLU A 84 -15.48 -12.41 6.97
C GLU A 84 -15.05 -12.57 5.52
N ALA A 85 -15.03 -11.48 4.74
CA ALA A 85 -14.59 -11.50 3.36
C ALA A 85 -13.09 -11.88 3.27
N LEU A 86 -12.81 -12.85 2.41
CA LEU A 86 -11.47 -13.29 2.01
C LEU A 86 -11.31 -13.04 0.51
N PHE A 87 -10.16 -12.51 0.15
CA PHE A 87 -9.78 -12.17 -1.22
C PHE A 87 -8.58 -12.99 -1.62
N ASP A 88 -8.76 -13.88 -2.59
CA ASP A 88 -7.68 -14.58 -3.26
C ASP A 88 -7.18 -13.69 -4.41
N VAL A 89 -5.93 -13.27 -4.34
CA VAL A 89 -5.31 -12.38 -5.32
C VAL A 89 -4.12 -13.10 -5.95
N SER A 90 -3.90 -12.85 -7.23
CA SER A 90 -2.69 -13.21 -7.96
C SER A 90 -1.87 -11.97 -8.31
N CYS A 91 -0.55 -12.12 -8.37
CA CYS A 91 0.40 -11.12 -8.86
C CYS A 91 1.25 -11.73 -9.98
N ASP A 92 1.07 -11.21 -11.20
CA ASP A 92 1.71 -11.66 -12.42
C ASP A 92 2.86 -10.72 -12.80
N LEU A 93 4.07 -11.28 -12.92
CA LEU A 93 5.30 -10.58 -13.32
C LEU A 93 5.53 -10.57 -14.84
N GLY A 94 4.53 -10.95 -15.64
CA GLY A 94 4.53 -10.83 -17.09
C GLY A 94 5.66 -11.60 -17.75
N GLU A 95 6.62 -10.89 -18.33
CA GLU A 95 7.75 -11.45 -19.08
C GLU A 95 8.64 -12.38 -18.25
N LEU A 96 8.60 -12.26 -16.92
CA LEU A 96 9.32 -13.16 -16.01
C LEU A 96 8.64 -14.52 -15.82
N GLY A 97 7.41 -14.70 -16.33
CA GLY A 97 6.67 -15.96 -16.28
C GLY A 97 6.30 -16.42 -14.86
N LYS A 98 6.38 -15.54 -13.87
CA LYS A 98 6.08 -15.85 -12.47
C LYS A 98 4.75 -15.24 -12.06
N ILE A 99 3.89 -16.09 -11.52
CA ILE A 99 2.67 -15.70 -10.81
C ILE A 99 2.80 -16.12 -9.35
N THR A 100 2.49 -15.22 -8.42
CA THR A 100 2.29 -15.50 -6.99
C THR A 100 0.83 -15.37 -6.63
N TYR A 101 0.43 -16.02 -5.54
CA TYR A 101 -0.95 -16.05 -5.08
C TYR A 101 -0.98 -15.84 -3.58
N ALA A 102 -1.89 -15.00 -3.10
CA ALA A 102 -2.05 -14.78 -1.67
C ALA A 102 -3.51 -14.50 -1.34
N GLN A 103 -3.88 -14.84 -0.11
CA GLN A 103 -5.21 -14.56 0.43
C GLN A 103 -5.11 -13.50 1.53
N GLY A 104 -6.09 -12.60 1.58
CA GLY A 104 -6.17 -11.59 2.63
C GLY A 104 -7.61 -11.21 3.00
N ARG A 105 -7.79 -10.66 4.20
CA ARG A 105 -9.08 -10.12 4.68
C ARG A 105 -9.51 -8.82 4.00
N SER A 106 -8.64 -8.27 3.16
CA SER A 106 -8.95 -7.16 2.26
C SER A 106 -8.15 -7.34 0.98
N ARG A 107 -8.63 -6.74 -0.12
CA ARG A 107 -7.89 -6.69 -1.40
C ARG A 107 -6.47 -6.18 -1.21
N ARG A 108 -6.31 -5.09 -0.47
CA ARG A 108 -5.00 -4.48 -0.18
C ARG A 108 -4.08 -5.43 0.59
N ALA A 109 -4.59 -6.13 1.60
CA ALA A 109 -3.79 -7.09 2.37
C ALA A 109 -3.32 -8.26 1.49
N ALA A 110 -4.22 -8.82 0.68
CA ALA A 110 -3.89 -9.90 -0.26
C ALA A 110 -2.86 -9.46 -1.31
N GLU A 111 -3.01 -8.26 -1.88
CA GLU A 111 -2.05 -7.69 -2.83
C GLU A 111 -0.66 -7.50 -2.22
N GLN A 112 -0.57 -7.02 -0.97
CA GLN A 112 0.70 -6.79 -0.28
C GLN A 112 1.44 -8.11 -0.03
N GLU A 113 0.73 -9.15 0.39
CA GLU A 113 1.32 -10.48 0.58
C GLU A 113 1.80 -11.08 -0.75
N CYS A 114 0.97 -10.99 -1.79
CA CYS A 114 1.35 -11.37 -3.16
C CYS A 114 2.63 -10.67 -3.63
N ALA A 115 2.73 -9.37 -3.34
CA ALA A 115 3.89 -8.56 -3.68
C ALA A 115 5.14 -8.96 -2.89
N ALA A 116 4.98 -9.34 -1.62
CA ALA A 116 6.09 -9.79 -0.77
C ALA A 116 6.69 -11.10 -1.31
N GLU A 117 5.83 -12.08 -1.67
CA GLU A 117 6.28 -13.32 -2.30
C GLU A 117 6.95 -13.08 -3.65
N ALA A 118 6.35 -12.21 -4.48
CA ALA A 118 6.89 -11.89 -5.81
C ALA A 118 8.25 -11.19 -5.71
N LEU A 119 8.41 -10.26 -4.75
CA LEU A 119 9.67 -9.58 -4.49
C LEU A 119 10.74 -10.56 -4.01
N ALA A 120 10.40 -11.44 -3.06
CA ALA A 120 11.35 -12.45 -2.58
C ALA A 120 11.81 -13.38 -3.72
N TRP A 121 10.89 -13.82 -4.59
CA TRP A 121 11.23 -14.61 -5.77
C TRP A 121 12.12 -13.83 -6.74
N PHE A 122 11.78 -12.57 -7.01
CA PHE A 122 12.53 -11.69 -7.90
C PHE A 122 13.96 -11.46 -7.40
N GLU A 123 14.13 -11.12 -6.13
CA GLU A 123 15.44 -10.94 -5.51
C GLU A 123 16.29 -12.21 -5.60
N GLN A 124 15.71 -13.41 -5.40
CA GLN A 124 16.44 -14.67 -5.50
C GLN A 124 16.94 -15.00 -6.93
N HIS A 125 16.16 -14.65 -7.96
CA HIS A 125 16.46 -14.99 -9.36
C HIS A 125 17.23 -13.89 -10.10
N HIS A 126 17.11 -12.64 -9.66
CA HIS A 126 17.71 -11.48 -10.34
C HIS A 126 18.81 -10.74 -9.54
N ALA A 127 19.01 -11.01 -8.25
CA ALA A 127 20.15 -10.43 -7.51
C ALA A 127 21.52 -11.00 -7.95
N LYS A 128 21.56 -12.16 -8.62
CA LYS A 128 22.80 -12.83 -9.06
C LYS A 128 23.47 -12.20 -10.29
N GLY A 129 22.85 -11.20 -10.94
CA GLY A 129 23.40 -10.49 -12.10
C GLY A 129 24.50 -9.46 -11.79
N LYS A 130 24.73 -9.11 -10.51
CA LYS A 130 25.71 -8.07 -10.08
C LYS A 130 27.12 -8.60 -9.77
N LYS A 131 27.57 -9.68 -10.42
CA LYS A 131 29.01 -10.05 -10.44
C LYS A 131 29.53 -10.04 -11.88
N LYS A 132 29.90 -8.85 -12.35
CA LYS A 132 30.98 -8.68 -13.32
C LYS A 132 31.59 -7.30 -13.15
#